data_AF-A0A1H9JQD9-F1
#
_entry.id   AF-A0A1H9JQD9-F1
#
_cell.length_a   1.000
_cell.length_b   1.000
_cell.length_c   1.000
_cell.angle_alpha   90.00
_cell.angle_beta   90.00
_cell.angle_gamma   90.00
#
_symmetry.space_group_name_H-M   'P 1'
#
loop_
_entity.id
_entity.type
_entity.pdbx_description
1 polymer ?
#
loop_
_entity_poly.entity_id
_entity_poly.type
_entity_poly.pdbx_seq_one_letter_code
_entity_poly.pdbx_strand_id
1 'polypeptide(L)'
;MGERITSLWRAEADRLNLPSEDFWLFDSRMVALLKFDADNLVGVELITEPAEVVRYSMARDAATHHAVPYEEFAAGLAVKE
;
A
#
# COMPACT_ATOMS: atom_id res chain seq x y z
N MET A 1 11.80 -18.69 4.98
CA MET A 1 11.73 -17.22 4.80
C MET A 1 10.79 -16.97 3.65
N GLY A 2 9.73 -16.18 3.86
CA GLY A 2 8.68 -15.95 2.87
C GLY A 2 8.17 -14.52 2.94
N GLU A 3 7.41 -14.12 1.94
CA GLU A 3 6.79 -12.80 1.87
C GLU A 3 5.64 -12.70 2.88
N ARG A 4 5.50 -11.55 3.55
CA ARG A 4 4.33 -11.26 4.37
C ARG A 4 3.37 -10.40 3.57
N ILE A 5 2.23 -10.99 3.21
CA ILE A 5 1.13 -10.29 2.55
C ILE A 5 0.07 -9.98 3.61
N THR A 6 -0.22 -8.70 3.77
CA THR A 6 -1.31 -8.22 4.63
C THR A 6 -2.29 -7.41 3.80
N SER A 7 -3.52 -7.29 4.27
CA SER A 7 -4.59 -6.60 3.57
C SER A 7 -5.30 -5.64 4.51
N LEU A 8 -5.70 -4.50 3.97
CA LEU A 8 -6.43 -3.45 4.66
C LEU A 8 -7.73 -3.17 3.91
N TRP A 9 -8.84 -3.05 4.63
CA TRP A 9 -10.11 -2.67 4.02
C TRP A 9 -10.05 -1.24 3.51
N ARG A 10 -10.61 -0.97 2.32
CA ARG A 10 -10.64 0.38 1.73
C ARG A 10 -11.23 1.44 2.68
N ALA A 11 -12.32 1.11 3.37
CA ALA A 11 -12.92 2.02 4.35
C ALA A 11 -11.99 2.36 5.52
N GLU A 12 -11.05 1.49 5.89
CA GLU A 12 -10.02 1.81 6.89
C GLU A 12 -8.93 2.68 6.30
N ALA A 13 -8.47 2.40 5.08
CA ALA A 13 -7.51 3.24 4.38
C ALA A 13 -8.02 4.69 4.23
N ASP A 14 -9.30 4.87 3.88
CA ASP A 14 -9.94 6.18 3.79
C ASP A 14 -9.97 6.88 5.16
N ARG A 15 -10.33 6.17 6.24
CA ARG A 15 -10.33 6.71 7.61
C ARG A 15 -8.95 7.16 8.07
N LEU A 16 -7.90 6.46 7.62
CA LEU A 16 -6.50 6.76 7.92
C LEU A 16 -5.90 7.82 6.99
N ASN A 17 -6.66 8.33 6.00
CA ASN A 17 -6.20 9.25 4.97
C ASN A 17 -4.93 8.75 4.26
N LEU A 18 -4.87 7.45 3.94
CA LEU A 18 -3.76 6.88 3.19
C LEU A 18 -3.77 7.37 1.73
N PRO A 19 -2.60 7.46 1.07
CA PRO A 19 -2.51 7.72 -0.36
C PRO A 19 -3.35 6.70 -1.15
N SER A 20 -4.03 7.18 -2.18
CA SER A 20 -4.80 6.32 -3.10
C SER A 20 -3.94 5.74 -4.22
N GLU A 21 -2.76 6.32 -4.44
CA GLU A 21 -1.83 5.90 -5.47
C GLU A 21 -1.12 4.60 -5.10
N ASP A 22 -0.92 3.74 -6.08
CA ASP A 22 -0.11 2.54 -5.91
C ASP A 22 1.38 2.88 -5.93
N PHE A 23 2.10 2.40 -4.93
CA PHE A 23 3.53 2.63 -4.83
C PHE A 23 4.29 1.45 -4.24
N TRP A 24 5.56 1.34 -4.62
CA TRP A 24 6.55 0.49 -3.95
C TRP A 24 7.57 1.34 -3.22
N LEU A 25 7.92 0.91 -2.01
CA LEU A 25 8.97 1.52 -1.20
C LEU A 25 10.17 0.57 -1.12
N PHE A 26 11.33 1.06 -1.55
CA PHE A 26 12.60 0.31 -1.54
C PHE A 26 13.54 0.88 -0.50
N ASP A 27 13.99 0.02 0.43
CA ASP A 27 14.96 0.31 1.49
C ASP A 27 14.70 1.60 2.29
N SER A 28 13.43 2.05 2.34
CA SER A 28 13.01 3.34 2.90
C SER A 28 13.78 4.56 2.34
N ARG A 29 14.24 4.47 1.08
CA ARG A 29 15.07 5.51 0.42
C ARG A 29 14.55 5.93 -0.93
N MET A 30 13.66 5.14 -1.52
CA MET A 30 13.20 5.33 -2.88
C MET A 30 11.79 4.80 -3.02
N VAL A 31 10.95 5.58 -3.70
CA VAL A 31 9.57 5.22 -4.01
C VAL A 31 9.44 5.07 -5.51
N ALA A 32 8.86 3.96 -5.95
CA ALA A 32 8.35 3.82 -7.31
C ALA A 32 6.84 4.06 -7.26
N LEU A 33 6.39 5.18 -7.81
CA LEU A 33 4.97 5.50 -7.94
C LEU A 33 4.46 4.93 -9.26
N LEU A 34 3.49 4.03 -9.19
CA LEU A 34 2.93 3.37 -10.36
C LEU A 34 1.84 4.27 -10.95
N LYS A 35 1.96 4.59 -12.25
CA LYS A 35 0.96 5.39 -12.98
C LYS A 35 0.10 4.46 -13.80
N PHE A 36 -1.19 4.44 -13.50
CA PHE A 36 -2.19 3.67 -14.22
C PHE A 36 -3.10 4.57 -15.04
N ASP A 37 -3.46 4.11 -16.24
CA ASP A 37 -4.58 4.62 -17.03
C ASP A 37 -5.65 3.53 -17.12
N ALA A 38 -6.75 3.75 -16.40
CA ALA A 38 -7.72 2.70 -16.04
C ALA A 38 -6.99 1.49 -15.43
N ASP A 39 -6.95 0.36 -16.14
CA ASP A 39 -6.32 -0.88 -15.69
C ASP A 39 -4.90 -1.09 -16.25
N ASN A 40 -4.39 -0.17 -17.06
CA ASN A 40 -3.10 -0.31 -17.73
C ASN A 40 -2.00 0.46 -17.00
N LEU A 41 -0.92 -0.22 -16.62
CA LEU A 41 0.29 0.45 -16.13
C LEU A 41 0.94 1.22 -17.28
N VAL A 42 0.87 2.55 -17.24
CA VAL A 42 1.40 3.44 -18.28
C VAL A 42 2.79 3.97 -17.95
N GLY A 43 3.24 3.85 -16.71
CA GLY A 43 4.59 4.25 -16.32
C GLY A 43 4.89 4.10 -14.84
N VAL A 44 6.14 4.37 -14.51
CA VAL A 44 6.63 4.40 -13.13
C VAL A 44 7.44 5.68 -12.95
N GLU A 45 7.11 6.44 -11.90
CA GLU A 45 7.90 7.59 -11.48
C GLU A 45 8.78 7.21 -10.29
N LEU A 46 10.07 7.52 -10.37
CA LEU A 46 11.01 7.27 -9.31
C LEU A 46 11.20 8.52 -8.46
N ILE A 47 10.87 8.42 -7.17
CA ILE A 47 10.95 9.51 -6.22
C ILE A 47 12.04 9.19 -5.20
N THR A 48 13.04 10.06 -5.12
CA THR A 48 14.14 9.99 -4.14
C THR A 48 14.24 11.25 -3.27
N GLU A 49 13.32 12.19 -3.43
CA GLU A 49 13.23 13.38 -2.58
C GLU A 49 12.94 12.96 -1.13
N PRO A 50 13.82 13.27 -0.15
CA PRO A 50 13.69 12.77 1.21
C PRO A 50 12.34 13.05 1.86
N ALA A 51 11.76 14.23 1.65
CA ALA A 51 10.47 14.58 2.23
C ALA A 51 9.33 13.67 1.73
N GLU A 52 9.33 13.36 0.43
CA GLU A 52 8.35 12.46 -0.18
C GLU A 52 8.55 11.01 0.26
N VAL A 53 9.80 10.54 0.30
CA VAL A 53 10.11 9.18 0.78
C VAL A 53 9.64 8.98 2.22
N VAL A 54 9.81 9.99 3.08
CA VAL A 54 9.29 9.95 4.46
C VAL A 54 7.77 9.90 4.48
N ARG A 55 7.08 10.72 3.68
CA ARG A 55 5.62 10.71 3.56
C ARG A 55 5.09 9.31 3.19
N TYR A 56 5.65 8.66 2.17
CA TYR A 56 5.25 7.31 1.77
C TYR A 56 5.65 6.24 2.80
N SER A 57 6.76 6.42 3.51
CA SER A 57 7.15 5.51 4.61
C SER A 57 6.13 5.56 5.75
N MET A 58 5.69 6.75 6.15
CA MET A 58 4.66 6.93 7.17
C MET A 58 3.33 6.29 6.76
N ALA A 59 2.94 6.46 5.49
CA ALA A 59 1.74 5.82 4.95
C ALA A 59 1.82 4.28 5.01
N ARG A 60 2.97 3.71 4.62
CA ARG A 60 3.23 2.27 4.69
C ARG A 60 3.17 1.76 6.13
N ASP A 61 3.74 2.50 7.08
CA ASP A 61 3.72 2.10 8.49
C ASP A 61 2.30 2.13 9.08
N ALA A 62 1.52 3.18 8.77
CA ALA A 62 0.11 3.25 9.13
C ALA A 62 -0.69 2.09 8.51
N ALA A 63 -0.52 1.84 7.22
CA ALA A 63 -1.19 0.71 6.54
C ALA A 63 -0.83 -0.63 7.20
N THR A 64 0.46 -0.86 7.47
CA THR A 64 0.94 -2.12 8.05
C THR A 64 0.42 -2.32 9.47
N HIS A 65 0.32 -1.24 10.27
CA HIS A 65 -0.19 -1.31 11.63
C HIS A 65 -1.65 -1.78 11.72
N HIS A 66 -2.47 -1.36 10.76
CA HIS A 66 -3.91 -1.67 10.72
C HIS A 66 -4.27 -2.87 9.82
N ALA A 67 -3.33 -3.38 9.03
CA ALA A 67 -3.58 -4.49 8.11
C ALA A 67 -3.64 -5.83 8.84
N VAL A 68 -4.47 -6.73 8.33
CA VAL A 68 -4.60 -8.11 8.81
C VAL A 68 -3.87 -9.08 7.87
N PRO A 69 -3.42 -10.26 8.32
CA PRO A 69 -2.86 -11.28 7.44
C PRO A 69 -3.86 -11.70 6.35
N TYR A 70 -3.34 -12.05 5.16
CA TYR A 70 -4.19 -12.45 4.03
C TYR A 70 -5.18 -13.57 4.37
N GLU A 71 -4.76 -14.58 5.15
CA GLU A 71 -5.62 -15.70 5.56
C GLU A 71 -6.86 -15.23 6.35
N GLU A 72 -6.68 -14.28 7.26
CA GLU A 72 -7.76 -13.68 8.04
C GLU A 72 -8.67 -12.81 7.16
N PHE A 73 -8.07 -12.05 6.25
CA PHE A 73 -8.82 -11.25 5.27
C PHE A 73 -9.70 -12.11 4.37
N ALA A 74 -9.14 -13.21 3.85
CA ALA A 74 -9.86 -14.16 2.99
C ALA A 74 -11.01 -14.86 3.72
N ALA A 75 -10.83 -15.22 5.00
CA ALA A 75 -11.91 -15.76 5.81
C ALA A 75 -13.05 -14.74 6.00
N GLY A 76 -12.73 -13.46 6.18
CA GLY A 76 -13.72 -12.37 6.28
C GLY A 76 -14.50 -12.12 4.97
N LEU A 77 -13.90 -12.38 3.81
CA LEU A 77 -14.60 -12.33 2.52
C LEU A 77 -15.63 -13.46 2.39
N ALA A 78 -15.26 -14.69 2.77
CA ALA A 78 -16.12 -15.87 2.65
C ALA A 78 -17.35 -15.85 3.59
N VAL A 79 -17.31 -15.08 4.69
CA VAL A 79 -18.46 -14.89 5.61
C VAL A 79 -19.45 -13.86 5.07
N LYS A 80 -19.04 -13.05 4.08
CA LYS A 80 -19.85 -11.96 3.53
C LYS A 80 -20.57 -12.34 2.22
N GLU A 81 -20.37 -13.57 1.74
CA GLU A 81 -21.14 -14.22 0.66
C GLU A 81 -22.31 -15.04 1.23
#